data_AF-A0A1X7LXD5-F1
#
_entry.id   AF-A0A1X7LXD5-F1
#
_cell.length_a   1.000
_cell.length_b   1.000
_cell.length_c   1.000
_cell.angle_alpha   90.00
_cell.angle_beta   90.00
_cell.angle_gamma   90.00
#
_symmetry.space_group_name_H-M   'P 1'
#
loop_
_entity.id
_entity.type
_entity.pdbx_description
1 polymer ?
#
loop_
_entity_poly.entity_id
_entity_poly.type
_entity_poly.pdbx_seq_one_letter_code
_entity_poly.pdbx_strand_id
1 'polypeptide(L)'
;MTTHESSQALSPSDYIARHLHNFSTPSTPSPASAAAGHHLGFFVWTPYGLILAGGLFVVLACFAAFRDRGAPFSFDRRMTFGQRLYLWWSCAWRQWLASTLLFAVVLLVFYFLILRKAPSLMQFSANLVPHDLASRSPGWSVAIAASPAIAALLIYSLVNLPLAGYMVRSGLAAHAMGGPAHFGFWHATLLGLTTYVWAAPGSLVIADVVVSLPFHAEDLLYAIFIAAWGMYIVLPRQVRRVQKWAKSA
;
A
#
# COMPACT_ATOMS: atom_id res chain seq x y z
N MET A 1 28.00 -25.16 59.08
CA MET A 1 26.63 -25.26 58.54
C MET A 1 26.61 -24.45 57.26
N THR A 2 27.00 -25.07 56.15
CA THR A 2 27.37 -24.43 54.89
C THR A 2 26.30 -24.68 53.85
N THR A 3 25.83 -23.60 53.24
CA THR A 3 24.83 -23.52 52.18
C THR A 3 25.36 -24.13 50.87
N HIS A 4 24.65 -25.13 50.33
CA HIS A 4 24.88 -25.66 48.98
C HIS A 4 23.62 -25.41 48.14
N GLU A 5 23.56 -24.26 47.46
CA GLU A 5 22.76 -24.12 46.24
C GLU A 5 23.66 -24.49 45.06
N SER A 6 23.70 -25.79 44.74
CA SER A 6 24.30 -26.26 43.49
C SER A 6 23.26 -26.22 42.39
N SER A 7 23.47 -25.30 41.46
CA SER A 7 22.94 -25.24 40.10
C SER A 7 22.93 -26.61 39.41
N GLN A 8 21.78 -27.28 39.40
CA GLN A 8 21.56 -28.42 38.50
C GLN A 8 21.36 -27.89 37.08
N ALA A 9 22.41 -27.99 36.27
CA ALA A 9 22.32 -27.86 34.82
C ALA A 9 21.40 -28.96 34.28
N LEU A 10 20.18 -28.58 33.88
CA LEU A 10 19.32 -29.47 33.08
C LEU A 10 20.06 -29.83 31.79
N SER A 11 20.14 -31.12 31.48
CA SER A 11 20.72 -31.54 30.22
C SER A 11 19.91 -30.91 29.06
N PRO A 12 20.55 -30.43 27.98
CA PRO A 12 19.85 -29.79 26.87
C PRO A 12 18.73 -30.66 26.27
N SER A 13 18.90 -31.98 26.34
CA SER A 13 17.90 -32.98 25.96
C SER A 13 16.66 -32.95 26.85
N ASP A 14 16.78 -32.76 28.16
CA ASP A 14 15.63 -32.70 29.08
C ASP A 14 14.82 -31.41 28.89
N TYR A 15 15.51 -30.31 28.54
CA TYR A 15 14.85 -29.06 28.18
C TYR A 15 14.05 -29.21 26.89
N ILE A 16 14.64 -29.81 25.84
CA ILE A 16 13.97 -30.02 24.56
C ILE A 16 12.81 -31.01 24.70
N ALA A 17 12.97 -32.09 25.48
CA ALA A 17 11.92 -33.07 25.72
C ALA A 17 10.71 -32.44 26.44
N ARG A 18 10.93 -31.60 27.46
CA ARG A 18 9.83 -30.84 28.09
C ARG A 18 9.18 -29.85 27.14
N HIS A 19 9.98 -29.17 26.31
CA HIS A 19 9.46 -28.17 25.39
C HIS A 19 8.57 -28.82 24.31
N LEU A 20 8.99 -29.97 23.77
CA LEU A 20 8.19 -30.73 22.80
C LEU A 20 6.94 -31.36 23.41
N HIS A 21 7.01 -31.79 24.68
CA HIS A 21 5.84 -32.32 25.39
C HIS A 21 4.73 -31.27 25.58
N ASN A 22 5.08 -29.98 25.71
CA ASN A 22 4.10 -28.90 25.82
C ASN A 22 3.35 -28.61 24.49
N PHE A 23 3.91 -29.01 23.34
CA PHE A 23 3.26 -28.86 22.03
C PHE A 23 2.39 -30.06 21.65
N SER A 24 2.61 -31.23 22.26
CA SER A 24 1.91 -32.48 21.89
C SER A 24 0.72 -32.83 22.79
N THR A 25 0.57 -32.21 23.95
CA THR A 25 -0.63 -32.36 24.78
C THR A 25 -1.71 -31.34 24.39
N PRO A 26 -2.89 -31.77 23.89
CA PRO A 26 -4.03 -30.88 23.68
C PRO A 26 -4.62 -30.54 25.06
N SER A 27 -4.07 -29.51 25.71
CA SER A 27 -4.66 -28.98 26.93
C SER A 27 -5.80 -28.04 26.57
N THR A 28 -6.96 -28.38 27.13
CA THR A 28 -8.20 -27.60 27.25
C THR A 28 -7.96 -26.08 27.33
N PRO A 29 -8.74 -25.26 26.60
CA PRO A 29 -8.47 -23.84 26.45
C PRO A 29 -8.70 -23.10 27.79
N SER A 30 -7.63 -22.57 28.36
CA SER A 30 -7.69 -21.55 29.41
C SER A 30 -7.53 -20.17 28.75
N PRO A 31 -8.34 -19.16 29.11
CA PRO A 31 -8.62 -17.99 28.25
C PRO A 31 -7.50 -16.93 28.20
N ALA A 32 -6.29 -17.24 28.65
CA ALA A 32 -5.21 -16.26 28.81
C ALA A 32 -4.12 -16.28 27.72
N SER A 33 -4.18 -17.19 26.73
CA SER A 33 -3.19 -17.29 25.64
C SER A 33 -3.72 -16.91 24.25
N ALA A 34 -4.85 -16.20 24.17
CA ALA A 34 -5.35 -15.60 22.92
C ALA A 34 -4.66 -14.26 22.55
N ALA A 35 -3.60 -13.86 23.25
CA ALA A 35 -2.98 -12.53 23.12
C ALA A 35 -1.75 -12.48 22.19
N ALA A 36 -1.41 -13.55 21.47
CA ALA A 36 -0.32 -13.55 20.48
C ALA A 36 -0.87 -14.02 19.12
N GLY A 37 -1.46 -13.12 18.36
CA GLY A 37 -1.98 -13.43 17.02
C GLY A 37 -3.14 -12.56 16.53
N HIS A 38 -3.54 -11.52 17.28
CA HIS A 38 -4.44 -10.50 16.76
C HIS A 38 -3.63 -9.28 16.36
N HIS A 39 -3.16 -9.28 15.11
CA HIS A 39 -2.80 -8.03 14.45
C HIS A 39 -4.05 -7.13 14.48
N LEU A 40 -3.88 -5.91 14.97
CA LEU A 40 -4.89 -4.86 15.08
C LEU A 40 -5.63 -4.68 13.75
N GLY A 41 -6.75 -5.39 13.61
CA GLY A 41 -7.75 -5.19 12.58
C GLY A 41 -8.52 -3.90 12.84
N PHE A 42 -7.88 -2.76 12.62
CA PHE A 42 -8.55 -1.46 12.62
C PHE A 42 -8.83 -1.01 11.20
N PHE A 43 -9.68 -1.77 10.49
CA PHE A 43 -10.59 -1.30 9.44
C PHE A 43 -11.46 -2.49 9.02
N VAL A 44 -12.60 -2.66 9.68
CA VAL A 44 -13.59 -3.68 9.29
C VAL A 44 -14.24 -3.21 7.99
N TRP A 45 -13.67 -3.61 6.86
CA TRP A 45 -14.36 -3.50 5.58
C TRP A 45 -15.59 -4.38 5.65
N THR A 46 -16.76 -3.76 5.72
CA THR A 46 -18.01 -4.52 5.63
C THR A 46 -18.04 -5.24 4.29
N PRO A 47 -18.53 -6.49 4.22
CA PRO A 47 -18.65 -7.23 2.95
C PRO A 47 -19.46 -6.42 1.92
N TYR A 48 -20.37 -5.57 2.38
CA TYR A 48 -21.12 -4.61 1.56
C TYR A 48 -20.26 -3.50 0.95
N GLY A 49 -19.23 -3.01 1.66
CA GLY A 49 -18.25 -2.06 1.12
C GLY A 49 -17.39 -2.66 0.01
N LEU A 50 -17.04 -3.94 0.14
CA LEU A 50 -16.31 -4.69 -0.90
C LEU A 50 -17.19 -4.96 -2.13
N ILE A 51 -18.45 -5.34 -1.93
CA ILE A 51 -19.42 -5.51 -3.02
C ILE A 51 -19.68 -4.16 -3.72
N LEU A 52 -19.77 -3.06 -2.97
CA LEU A 52 -19.95 -1.72 -3.55
C LEU A 52 -18.71 -1.29 -4.35
N ALA A 53 -17.50 -1.52 -3.83
CA ALA A 53 -16.25 -1.19 -4.52
C ALA A 53 -16.04 -2.08 -5.76
N GLY A 54 -16.30 -3.39 -5.65
CA GLY A 54 -16.28 -4.34 -6.76
C GLY A 54 -17.35 -4.02 -7.81
N GLY A 55 -18.56 -3.66 -7.39
CA GLY A 55 -19.64 -3.20 -8.26
C GLY A 55 -19.30 -1.89 -8.97
N LEU A 56 -18.78 -0.90 -8.25
CA LEU A 56 -18.30 0.36 -8.83
C LEU A 56 -17.13 0.10 -9.81
N PHE A 57 -16.26 -0.86 -9.49
CA PHE A 57 -15.18 -1.30 -10.36
C PHE A 57 -15.70 -1.95 -11.64
N VAL A 58 -16.68 -2.86 -11.55
CA VAL A 58 -17.33 -3.45 -12.73
C VAL A 58 -18.01 -2.36 -13.54
N VAL A 59 -18.71 -1.41 -12.91
CA VAL A 59 -19.35 -0.29 -13.59
C VAL A 59 -18.31 0.62 -14.27
N LEU A 60 -17.20 0.95 -13.63
CA LEU A 60 -16.13 1.76 -14.21
C LEU A 60 -15.37 1.01 -15.31
N ALA A 61 -15.14 -0.30 -15.16
CA ALA A 61 -14.52 -1.16 -16.15
C ALA A 61 -15.43 -1.35 -17.36
N CYS A 62 -16.73 -1.56 -17.15
CA CYS A 62 -17.75 -1.60 -18.19
C CYS A 62 -17.90 -0.24 -18.86
N PHE A 63 -18.00 0.87 -18.11
CA PHE A 63 -18.10 2.22 -18.69
C PHE A 63 -16.83 2.57 -19.50
N ALA A 64 -15.65 2.19 -19.03
CA ALA A 64 -14.41 2.30 -19.79
C ALA A 64 -14.40 1.38 -21.03
N ALA A 65 -14.92 0.16 -20.93
CA ALA A 65 -15.02 -0.78 -22.05
C ALA A 65 -16.03 -0.32 -23.12
N PHE A 66 -17.18 0.23 -22.70
CA PHE A 66 -18.25 0.75 -23.56
C PHE A 66 -17.88 2.08 -24.21
N ARG A 67 -17.20 2.98 -23.48
CA ARG A 67 -16.75 4.26 -24.04
C ARG A 67 -15.59 4.11 -25.03
N ASP A 68 -14.79 3.04 -24.93
CA ASP A 68 -13.54 2.84 -25.71
C ASP A 68 -13.53 1.61 -26.65
N ARG A 69 -14.70 1.08 -27.07
CA ARG A 69 -14.86 0.05 -28.15
C ARG A 69 -13.86 -1.13 -28.14
N GLY A 70 -13.61 -1.75 -26.98
CA GLY A 70 -12.75 -2.95 -26.92
C GLY A 70 -11.25 -2.69 -27.14
N ALA A 71 -10.82 -1.43 -27.12
CA ALA A 71 -9.41 -1.07 -27.14
C ALA A 71 -8.65 -1.18 -25.80
N PRO A 72 -9.17 -1.51 -24.58
CA PRO A 72 -8.44 -1.22 -23.33
C PRO A 72 -7.10 -1.94 -23.16
N PHE A 73 -6.84 -3.01 -23.94
CA PHE A 73 -5.60 -3.79 -23.92
C PHE A 73 -4.66 -3.54 -25.11
N SER A 74 -5.08 -2.76 -26.10
CA SER A 74 -4.29 -2.49 -27.30
C SER A 74 -3.42 -1.25 -27.10
N PHE A 75 -2.11 -1.44 -27.17
CA PHE A 75 -1.21 -0.36 -27.53
C PHE A 75 -1.43 -0.05 -29.02
N ASP A 76 -1.36 1.22 -29.43
CA ASP A 76 -1.36 1.61 -30.86
C ASP A 76 -0.22 0.91 -31.63
N ARG A 77 0.83 0.49 -30.91
CA ARG A 77 1.94 -0.32 -31.41
C ARG A 77 1.76 -1.77 -30.96
N ARG A 78 1.85 -2.74 -31.87
CA ARG A 78 1.88 -4.18 -31.53
C ARG A 78 3.14 -4.49 -30.69
N MET A 79 3.03 -4.37 -29.37
CA MET A 79 4.09 -4.74 -28.42
C MET A 79 3.97 -6.19 -28.01
N THR A 80 5.08 -6.94 -28.09
CA THR A 80 5.17 -8.31 -27.56
C THR A 80 5.09 -8.32 -26.04
N PHE A 81 4.78 -9.48 -25.44
CA PHE A 81 4.73 -9.63 -23.98
C PHE A 81 6.02 -9.15 -23.30
N GLY A 82 7.19 -9.58 -23.80
CA GLY A 82 8.49 -9.18 -23.26
C GLY A 82 8.70 -7.66 -23.30
N GLN A 83 8.34 -7.01 -24.41
CA GLN A 83 8.44 -5.54 -24.51
C GLN A 83 7.52 -4.83 -23.50
N ARG A 84 6.31 -5.34 -23.29
CA ARG A 84 5.38 -4.79 -22.27
C ARG A 84 5.94 -4.99 -20.86
N LEU A 85 6.51 -6.16 -20.59
CA LEU A 85 7.10 -6.49 -19.29
C LEU A 85 8.29 -5.58 -18.99
N TYR A 86 9.22 -5.40 -19.94
CA TYR A 86 10.35 -4.47 -19.78
C TYR A 86 9.90 -3.02 -19.57
N LEU A 87 8.92 -2.56 -20.35
CA LEU A 87 8.38 -1.21 -20.22
C LEU A 87 7.70 -1.00 -18.86
N TRP A 88 6.86 -1.96 -18.45
CA TRP A 88 6.22 -1.94 -17.14
C TRP A 88 7.25 -1.95 -16.03
N TRP A 89 8.22 -2.87 -16.06
CA TRP A 89 9.25 -3.01 -15.05
C TRP A 89 10.10 -1.74 -14.91
N SER A 90 10.50 -1.13 -16.04
CA SER A 90 11.22 0.14 -16.06
C SER A 90 10.45 1.27 -15.38
N CYS A 91 9.13 1.33 -15.59
CA CYS A 91 8.28 2.32 -14.91
C CYS A 91 8.10 1.97 -13.43
N ALA A 92 7.76 0.72 -13.12
CA ALA A 92 7.44 0.24 -11.78
C ALA A 92 8.63 0.38 -10.83
N TRP A 93 9.83 -0.03 -11.23
CA TRP A 93 11.02 0.10 -10.39
C TRP A 93 11.39 1.57 -10.12
N ARG A 94 11.32 2.44 -11.12
CA ARG A 94 11.59 3.89 -10.94
C ARG A 94 10.59 4.53 -9.97
N GLN A 95 9.32 4.19 -10.11
CA GLN A 95 8.27 4.64 -9.19
C GLN A 95 8.50 4.10 -7.78
N TRP A 96 8.73 2.80 -7.64
CA TRP A 96 8.97 2.17 -6.34
C TRP A 96 10.19 2.79 -5.64
N LEU A 97 11.30 2.96 -6.34
CA LEU A 97 12.52 3.56 -5.80
C LEU A 97 12.27 5.02 -5.37
N ALA A 98 11.65 5.83 -6.21
CA ALA A 98 11.36 7.23 -5.90
C ALA A 98 10.36 7.37 -4.73
N SER A 99 9.28 6.57 -4.72
CA SER A 99 8.29 6.57 -3.65
C SER A 99 8.85 6.03 -2.34
N THR A 100 9.77 5.07 -2.37
CA THR A 100 10.45 4.53 -1.18
C THR A 100 11.39 5.57 -0.58
N LEU A 101 12.16 6.28 -1.41
CA LEU A 101 13.01 7.38 -0.94
C LEU A 101 12.18 8.52 -0.34
N LEU A 102 11.10 8.92 -1.03
CA LEU A 102 10.18 9.93 -0.51
C LEU A 102 9.56 9.48 0.83
N PHE A 103 9.15 8.22 0.92
CA PHE A 103 8.58 7.66 2.14
C PHE A 103 9.57 7.69 3.29
N ALA A 104 10.83 7.28 3.06
CA ALA A 104 11.88 7.34 4.07
C ALA A 104 12.14 8.78 4.56
N VAL A 105 12.18 9.76 3.65
CA VAL A 105 12.33 11.18 4.01
C VAL A 105 11.14 11.67 4.83
N VAL A 106 9.91 11.38 4.41
CA VAL A 106 8.71 11.76 5.17
C VAL A 106 8.68 11.10 6.54
N LEU A 107 9.04 9.82 6.65
CA LEU A 107 9.12 9.11 7.93
C LEU A 107 10.16 9.74 8.86
N LEU A 108 11.34 10.07 8.34
CA LEU A 108 12.41 10.70 9.11
C LEU A 108 12.00 12.09 9.60
N VAL A 109 11.41 12.91 8.72
CA VAL A 109 10.89 14.24 9.07
C VAL A 109 9.77 14.11 10.10
N PHE A 110 8.83 13.20 9.89
CA PHE A 110 7.72 12.95 10.81
C PHE A 110 8.23 12.50 12.19
N TYR A 111 9.14 11.54 12.25
CA TYR A 111 9.74 11.05 13.48
C TYR A 111 10.47 12.17 14.23
N PHE A 112 11.29 12.95 13.52
CA PHE A 112 12.01 14.09 14.10
C PHE A 112 11.06 15.17 14.61
N LEU A 113 10.02 15.51 13.84
CA LEU A 113 9.02 16.51 14.23
C LEU A 113 8.19 16.04 15.42
N ILE A 114 7.77 14.78 15.45
CA ILE A 114 7.05 14.21 16.60
C ILE A 114 7.93 14.25 17.83
N LEU A 115 9.17 13.77 17.78
CA LEU A 115 10.07 13.81 18.94
C LEU A 115 10.26 15.23 19.49
N ARG A 116 10.39 16.22 18.58
CA ARG A 116 10.63 17.61 18.97
C ARG A 116 9.36 18.36 19.40
N LYS A 117 8.20 18.01 18.86
CA LYS A 117 6.94 18.75 19.02
C LYS A 117 5.84 17.98 19.75
N ALA A 118 6.10 16.74 20.17
CA ALA A 118 5.19 15.94 21.00
C ALA A 118 4.61 16.73 22.18
N PRO A 119 5.40 17.44 23.02
CA PRO A 119 4.83 18.16 24.17
C PRO A 119 3.88 19.27 23.74
N SER A 120 4.21 20.04 22.69
CA SER A 120 3.32 21.07 22.15
C SER A 120 2.07 20.50 21.48
N LEU A 121 2.19 19.34 20.82
CA LEU A 121 1.06 18.65 20.18
C LEU A 121 0.11 18.06 21.23
N MET A 122 0.64 17.52 22.33
CA MET A 122 -0.16 17.03 23.46
C MET A 122 -0.90 18.16 24.18
N GLN A 123 -0.25 19.32 24.38
CA GLN A 123 -0.93 20.50 24.93
C GLN A 123 -2.02 21.03 23.99
N PHE A 124 -1.74 21.07 22.69
CA PHE A 124 -2.72 21.48 21.68
C PHE A 124 -3.92 20.53 21.63
N SER A 125 -3.69 19.20 21.65
CA SER A 125 -4.78 18.23 21.67
C SER A 125 -5.61 18.29 22.95
N ALA A 126 -4.97 18.51 24.11
CA ALA A 126 -5.66 18.70 25.39
C ALA A 126 -6.54 19.95 25.40
N ASN A 127 -6.12 21.03 24.74
CA ASN A 127 -6.90 22.27 24.64
C ASN A 127 -8.05 22.18 23.63
N LEU A 128 -7.91 21.35 22.58
CA LEU A 128 -8.90 21.17 21.53
C LEU A 128 -9.98 20.13 21.85
N VAL A 129 -9.72 19.23 22.81
CA VAL A 129 -10.67 18.20 23.21
C VAL A 129 -11.13 18.49 24.65
N PRO A 130 -12.24 19.25 24.83
CA PRO A 130 -12.89 19.35 26.13
C PRO A 130 -13.28 17.95 26.61
N HIS A 131 -13.20 17.70 27.92
CA HIS A 131 -13.54 16.40 28.51
C HIS A 131 -14.95 15.90 28.13
N ASP A 132 -15.91 16.81 27.91
CA ASP A 132 -17.26 16.48 27.46
C ASP A 132 -17.33 15.97 26.01
N LEU A 133 -16.40 16.38 25.13
CA LEU A 133 -16.36 15.96 23.73
C LEU A 133 -15.67 14.60 23.56
N ALA A 134 -14.66 14.33 24.39
CA ALA A 134 -13.98 13.03 24.45
C ALA A 134 -14.92 11.92 24.90
N SER A 135 -15.79 12.19 25.88
CA SER A 135 -16.75 11.21 26.41
C SER A 135 -17.94 10.98 25.48
N ARG A 136 -18.42 12.02 24.78
CA ARG A 136 -19.53 11.90 23.81
C ARG A 136 -19.14 11.35 22.44
N SER A 137 -17.87 11.49 22.04
CA SER A 137 -17.45 11.11 20.67
C SER A 137 -16.01 10.60 20.61
N PRO A 138 -15.76 9.32 20.96
CA PRO A 138 -14.42 8.75 20.93
C PRO A 138 -13.75 8.84 19.55
N GLY A 139 -14.52 8.83 18.46
CA GLY A 139 -14.01 8.98 17.10
C GLY A 139 -13.33 10.33 16.82
N TRP A 140 -13.87 11.45 17.35
CA TRP A 140 -13.26 12.78 17.17
C TRP A 140 -11.95 12.92 17.94
N SER A 141 -11.88 12.34 19.14
CA SER A 141 -10.66 12.31 19.94
C SER A 141 -9.53 11.56 19.20
N VAL A 142 -9.84 10.40 18.62
CA VAL A 142 -8.88 9.62 17.81
C VAL A 142 -8.46 10.40 16.55
N ALA A 143 -9.39 11.05 15.86
CA ALA A 143 -9.06 11.82 14.66
C ALA A 143 -8.12 13.00 14.95
N ILE A 144 -8.33 13.72 16.06
CA ILE A 144 -7.48 14.83 16.48
C ILE A 144 -6.09 14.32 16.89
N ALA A 145 -6.03 13.22 17.65
CA ALA A 145 -4.76 12.60 18.04
C ALA A 145 -3.97 12.08 16.82
N ALA A 146 -4.66 11.53 15.82
CA ALA A 146 -4.08 11.03 14.58
C ALA A 146 -3.78 12.14 13.55
N SER A 147 -4.20 13.39 13.79
CA SER A 147 -4.08 14.48 12.83
C SER A 147 -2.67 14.71 12.26
N PRO A 148 -1.56 14.57 13.02
CA PRO A 148 -0.22 14.71 12.44
C PRO A 148 0.10 13.58 11.45
N ALA A 149 -0.32 12.35 11.75
CA ALA A 149 -0.11 11.21 10.88
C ALA A 149 -0.97 11.35 9.60
N ILE A 150 -2.22 11.77 9.73
CA ILE A 150 -3.11 12.07 8.60
C ILE A 150 -2.49 13.15 7.72
N ALA A 151 -2.01 14.25 8.32
CA ALA A 151 -1.34 15.33 7.58
C ALA A 151 -0.09 14.83 6.83
N ALA A 152 0.74 14.01 7.47
CA ALA A 152 1.91 13.42 6.83
C ALA A 152 1.55 12.52 5.64
N LEU A 153 0.50 11.68 5.77
CA LEU A 153 -0.01 10.84 4.69
C LEU A 153 -0.57 11.67 3.53
N LEU A 154 -1.26 12.77 3.82
CA LEU A 154 -1.78 13.68 2.79
C LEU A 154 -0.65 14.38 2.04
N ILE A 155 0.34 14.92 2.76
CA ILE A 155 1.52 15.56 2.17
C ILE A 155 2.28 14.55 1.31
N TYR A 156 2.52 13.34 1.83
CA TYR A 156 3.14 12.26 1.07
C TYR A 156 2.37 11.99 -0.21
N SER A 157 1.05 11.79 -0.14
CA SER A 157 0.21 11.51 -1.31
C SER A 157 0.26 12.64 -2.34
N LEU A 158 0.18 13.90 -1.90
CA LEU A 158 0.23 15.08 -2.76
C LEU A 158 1.57 15.23 -3.48
N VAL A 159 2.68 14.92 -2.82
CA VAL A 159 4.02 14.98 -3.41
C VAL A 159 4.32 13.76 -4.28
N ASN A 160 3.80 12.59 -3.89
CA ASN A 160 4.03 11.33 -4.60
C ASN A 160 3.29 11.29 -5.95
N LEU A 161 2.17 12.00 -6.09
CA LEU A 161 1.43 12.13 -7.35
C LEU A 161 2.30 12.66 -8.51
N PRO A 162 2.84 13.89 -8.48
CA PRO A 162 3.70 14.40 -9.55
C PRO A 162 4.97 13.56 -9.68
N LEU A 163 5.55 13.09 -8.57
CA LEU A 163 6.75 12.24 -8.58
C LEU A 163 6.53 10.96 -9.39
N ALA A 164 5.44 10.24 -9.13
CA ALA A 164 5.06 9.05 -9.87
C ALA A 164 4.87 9.34 -11.37
N GLY A 165 4.28 10.49 -11.70
CA GLY A 165 4.12 10.94 -13.08
C GLY A 165 5.46 11.18 -13.80
N TYR A 166 6.39 11.87 -13.15
CA TYR A 166 7.74 12.08 -13.69
C TYR A 166 8.49 10.76 -13.89
N MET A 167 8.39 9.83 -12.95
CA MET A 167 9.03 8.52 -13.06
C MET A 167 8.46 7.67 -14.21
N VAL A 168 7.14 7.69 -14.40
CA VAL A 168 6.50 7.03 -15.56
C VAL A 168 6.98 7.67 -16.85
N ARG A 169 6.96 9.00 -16.96
CA ARG A 169 7.43 9.70 -18.16
C ARG A 169 8.88 9.36 -18.47
N SER A 170 9.74 9.25 -17.45
CA SER A 170 11.13 8.83 -17.55
C SER A 170 11.26 7.37 -18.04
N GLY A 171 10.48 6.45 -17.49
CA GLY A 171 10.43 5.06 -17.96
C GLY A 171 9.98 4.94 -19.42
N LEU A 172 8.92 5.67 -19.80
CA LEU A 172 8.45 5.74 -21.19
C LEU A 172 9.51 6.35 -22.12
N ALA A 173 10.21 7.40 -21.68
CA ALA A 173 11.30 8.02 -22.45
C ALA A 173 12.44 7.03 -22.72
N ALA A 174 12.81 6.22 -21.71
CA ALA A 174 13.87 5.22 -21.82
C ALA A 174 13.58 4.14 -22.87
N HIS A 175 12.30 3.94 -23.23
CA HIS A 175 11.86 3.02 -24.27
C HIS A 175 11.44 3.73 -25.57
N ALA A 176 11.93 4.96 -25.79
CA ALA A 176 11.67 5.76 -26.98
C ALA A 176 10.17 5.96 -27.28
N MET A 177 9.32 6.00 -26.25
CA MET A 177 7.92 6.34 -26.40
C MET A 177 7.78 7.87 -26.47
N GLY A 178 7.21 8.35 -27.58
CA GLY A 178 6.97 9.78 -27.81
C GLY A 178 6.12 10.41 -26.70
N GLY A 179 6.45 11.63 -26.33
CA GLY A 179 5.74 12.43 -25.35
C GLY A 179 5.81 13.92 -25.70
N PRO A 180 5.04 14.78 -25.01
CA PRO A 180 5.05 16.22 -25.28
C PRO A 180 6.45 16.80 -25.05
N ALA A 181 6.79 17.85 -25.81
CA ALA A 181 8.05 18.58 -25.69
C ALA A 181 8.22 19.18 -24.28
N HIS A 182 7.14 19.68 -23.69
CA HIS A 182 7.11 20.25 -22.34
C HIS A 182 6.26 19.38 -21.42
N PHE A 183 6.91 18.66 -20.51
CA PHE A 183 6.23 17.85 -19.49
C PHE A 183 6.24 18.58 -18.14
N GLY A 184 5.26 19.48 -17.97
CA GLY A 184 5.12 20.29 -16.76
C GLY A 184 4.53 19.55 -15.55
N PHE A 185 4.55 20.22 -14.40
CA PHE A 185 4.03 19.70 -13.12
C PHE A 185 2.60 19.17 -13.22
N TRP A 186 1.71 19.91 -13.89
CA TRP A 186 0.32 19.50 -14.06
C TRP A 186 0.17 18.17 -14.83
N HIS A 187 0.92 18.00 -15.91
CA HIS A 187 0.94 16.75 -16.68
C HIS A 187 1.49 15.58 -15.85
N ALA A 188 2.53 15.83 -15.03
CA ALA A 188 3.07 14.86 -14.10
C ALA A 188 2.01 14.45 -13.06
N THR A 189 1.35 15.40 -12.41
CA THR A 189 0.30 15.13 -11.42
C THR A 189 -0.86 14.34 -12.01
N LEU A 190 -1.36 14.71 -13.20
CA LEU A 190 -2.41 13.97 -13.88
C LEU A 190 -1.99 12.55 -14.25
N LEU A 191 -0.74 12.35 -14.67
CA LEU A 191 -0.21 11.02 -14.98
C LEU A 191 -0.04 10.16 -13.72
N GLY A 192 0.43 10.75 -12.62
CA GLY A 192 0.46 10.10 -11.31
C GLY A 192 -0.92 9.73 -10.80
N LEU A 193 -1.88 10.66 -10.88
CA LEU A 193 -3.27 10.42 -10.51
C LEU A 193 -3.86 9.25 -11.30
N THR A 194 -3.61 9.23 -12.61
CA THR A 194 -4.00 8.09 -13.47
C THR A 194 -3.42 6.79 -12.95
N THR A 195 -2.15 6.80 -12.59
CA THR A 195 -1.46 5.61 -12.08
C THR A 195 -2.16 5.11 -10.83
N TYR A 196 -2.37 5.96 -9.82
CA TYR A 196 -2.96 5.55 -8.55
C TYR A 196 -4.44 5.20 -8.65
N VAL A 197 -5.23 5.94 -9.44
CA VAL A 197 -6.65 5.66 -9.68
C VAL A 197 -6.86 4.27 -10.27
N TRP A 198 -5.92 3.76 -11.07
CA TRP A 198 -6.01 2.42 -11.63
C TRP A 198 -5.23 1.38 -10.83
N ALA A 199 -4.14 1.75 -10.17
CA ALA A 199 -3.35 0.83 -9.34
C ALA A 199 -4.07 0.48 -8.03
N ALA A 200 -4.66 1.46 -7.33
CA ALA A 200 -5.25 1.24 -6.01
C ALA A 200 -6.43 0.27 -6.02
N PRO A 201 -7.44 0.40 -6.92
CA PRO A 201 -8.51 -0.60 -7.02
C PRO A 201 -7.98 -1.99 -7.39
N GLY A 202 -6.97 -2.04 -8.28
CA GLY A 202 -6.31 -3.29 -8.64
C GLY A 202 -5.66 -3.96 -7.44
N SER A 203 -4.86 -3.23 -6.67
CA SER A 203 -4.24 -3.73 -5.44
C SER A 203 -5.27 -4.22 -4.42
N LEU A 204 -6.39 -3.52 -4.26
CA LEU A 204 -7.46 -3.93 -3.35
C LEU A 204 -8.12 -5.24 -3.80
N VAL A 205 -8.47 -5.35 -5.08
CA VAL A 205 -9.07 -6.57 -5.64
C VAL A 205 -8.10 -7.75 -5.55
N ILE A 206 -6.81 -7.52 -5.86
CA ILE A 206 -5.79 -8.57 -5.78
C ILE A 206 -5.56 -9.00 -4.33
N ALA A 207 -5.51 -8.06 -3.39
CA ALA A 207 -5.37 -8.37 -1.97
C ALA A 207 -6.54 -9.24 -1.47
N ASP A 208 -7.78 -8.91 -1.86
CA ASP A 208 -8.97 -9.68 -1.50
C ASP A 208 -8.91 -11.13 -2.03
N VAL A 209 -8.49 -11.31 -3.27
CA VAL A 209 -8.32 -12.64 -3.88
C VAL A 209 -7.20 -13.44 -3.20
N VAL A 210 -6.07 -12.78 -2.88
CA VAL A 210 -4.87 -13.43 -2.34
C VAL A 210 -5.03 -13.81 -0.87
N VAL A 211 -5.77 -13.05 -0.07
CA VAL A 211 -6.03 -13.36 1.36
C VAL A 211 -6.70 -14.72 1.56
N SER A 212 -7.37 -15.25 0.52
CA SER A 212 -8.01 -16.56 0.57
C SER A 212 -7.07 -17.74 0.27
N LEU A 213 -5.78 -17.50 0.02
CA LEU A 213 -4.80 -18.51 -0.41
C LEU A 213 -3.89 -18.98 0.72
N PRO A 214 -3.34 -20.21 0.64
CA PRO A 214 -2.37 -20.70 1.62
C PRO A 214 -1.05 -19.89 1.59
N PHE A 215 -0.51 -19.63 2.78
CA PHE A 215 0.64 -18.75 3.09
C PHE A 215 1.90 -18.91 2.21
N HIS A 216 2.10 -20.06 1.55
CA HIS A 216 3.31 -20.30 0.76
C HIS A 216 3.25 -19.75 -0.68
N ALA A 217 2.07 -19.41 -1.18
CA ALA A 217 1.89 -18.92 -2.55
C ALA A 217 1.37 -17.48 -2.63
N GLU A 218 0.98 -16.89 -1.50
CA GLU A 218 0.30 -15.59 -1.44
C GLU A 218 1.14 -14.46 -2.05
N ASP A 219 2.39 -14.30 -1.62
CA ASP A 219 3.26 -13.20 -2.06
C ASP A 219 3.61 -13.31 -3.54
N LEU A 220 3.89 -14.53 -4.02
CA LEU A 220 4.23 -14.76 -5.42
C LEU A 220 3.03 -14.49 -6.32
N LEU A 221 1.84 -14.97 -5.94
CA LEU A 221 0.62 -14.74 -6.70
C LEU A 221 0.21 -13.26 -6.67
N TYR A 222 0.36 -12.59 -5.52
CA TYR A 222 0.15 -11.15 -5.40
C TYR A 222 1.05 -10.37 -6.35
N ALA A 223 2.35 -10.69 -6.36
CA ALA A 223 3.31 -10.07 -7.28
C ALA A 223 2.96 -10.31 -8.75
N ILE A 224 2.57 -11.54 -9.11
CA ILE A 224 2.16 -11.90 -10.48
C ILE A 224 0.91 -11.11 -10.89
N PHE A 225 -0.11 -11.06 -10.04
CA PHE A 225 -1.35 -10.35 -10.35
C PHE A 225 -1.14 -8.84 -10.44
N ILE A 226 -0.29 -8.25 -9.58
CA ILE A 226 0.08 -6.84 -9.69
C ILE A 226 0.82 -6.57 -11.00
N ALA A 227 1.74 -7.44 -11.38
CA ALA A 227 2.46 -7.29 -12.64
C ALA A 227 1.50 -7.37 -13.83
N ALA A 228 0.61 -8.36 -13.86
CA ALA A 228 -0.42 -8.49 -14.89
C ALA A 228 -1.33 -7.26 -14.94
N TRP A 229 -1.83 -6.80 -13.79
CA TRP A 229 -2.67 -5.61 -13.70
C TRP A 229 -1.95 -4.35 -14.20
N GLY A 230 -0.72 -4.16 -13.77
CA GLY A 230 0.12 -3.06 -14.20
C GLY A 230 0.34 -3.06 -15.72
N MET A 231 0.66 -4.21 -16.29
CA MET A 231 0.93 -4.36 -17.73
C MET A 231 -0.31 -4.18 -18.61
N TYR A 232 -1.47 -4.69 -18.18
CA TYR A 232 -2.66 -4.76 -19.03
C TYR A 232 -3.71 -3.68 -18.74
N ILE A 233 -3.70 -3.08 -17.55
CA ILE A 233 -4.66 -2.05 -17.15
C ILE A 233 -3.99 -0.68 -17.01
N VAL A 234 -2.95 -0.58 -16.18
CA VAL A 234 -2.35 0.72 -15.83
C VAL A 234 -1.50 1.28 -16.97
N LEU A 235 -0.57 0.48 -17.50
CA LEU A 235 0.42 0.91 -18.48
C LEU A 235 -0.21 1.40 -19.81
N PRO A 236 -1.19 0.72 -20.44
CA PRO A 236 -1.80 1.20 -21.68
C PRO A 236 -2.47 2.57 -21.50
N ARG A 237 -3.04 2.84 -20.32
CA ARG A 237 -3.69 4.12 -20.01
C ARG A 237 -2.67 5.24 -19.83
N GLN A 238 -1.56 4.97 -19.13
CA GLN A 238 -0.44 5.90 -19.02
C GLN A 238 0.10 6.29 -20.40
N VAL A 239 0.36 5.29 -21.25
CA VAL A 239 0.89 5.51 -22.61
C VAL A 239 -0.08 6.31 -23.47
N ARG A 240 -1.36 5.93 -23.53
CA ARG A 240 -2.36 6.69 -24.30
C ARG A 240 -2.48 8.13 -23.85
N ARG A 241 -2.44 8.38 -22.55
CA ARG A 241 -2.55 9.74 -22.00
C ARG A 241 -1.34 10.59 -22.42
N VAL A 242 -0.13 10.05 -22.34
CA VAL A 242 1.09 10.74 -22.81
C VAL A 242 1.08 10.97 -24.32
N GLN A 243 0.64 9.99 -25.11
CA GLN A 243 0.52 10.13 -26.56
C GLN A 243 -0.54 11.16 -26.97
N LYS A 244 -1.66 11.25 -26.23
CA LYS A 244 -2.67 12.29 -26.45
C LYS A 244 -2.06 13.67 -26.24
N TRP A 245 -1.30 13.88 -25.17
CA TRP A 245 -0.61 15.15 -24.93
C TRP A 245 0.45 15.46 -25.98
N ALA A 246 1.15 14.45 -26.49
CA ALA A 246 2.12 14.63 -27.58
C ALA A 246 1.46 15.10 -28.90
N LYS A 247 0.19 14.76 -29.14
CA LYS A 247 -0.57 15.20 -30.33
C LYS A 247 -1.18 16.59 -30.17
N SER A 248 -1.25 17.12 -28.95
CA SER A 248 -1.85 18.42 -28.64
C SER A 248 -0.81 19.53 -28.41
N ALA A 249 0.48 19.18 -28.45
CA ALA A 249 1.62 20.08 -28.33
C ALA A 249 2.20 20.36 -29.72
#